data_AF-A0A2E5LVA2-F1
#
_entry.id   AF-A0A2E5LVA2-F1
#
_cell.length_a   1.000
_cell.length_b   1.000
_cell.length_c   1.000
_cell.angle_alpha   90.00
_cell.angle_beta   90.00
_cell.angle_gamma   90.00
#
_symmetry.space_group_name_H-M   'P 1'
#
loop_
_entity.id
_entity.type
_entity.pdbx_description
1 polymer ?
#
loop_
_entity_poly.entity_id
_entity_poly.type
_entity_poly.pdbx_seq_one_letter_code
_entity_poly.pdbx_strand_id
1 'polypeptide(L)'
;MVIGYDPVFDAPDSRIYQLGRHFTRNLQVILAEEPLDHHTIQSKKIGLGLTFAKEYIKDNSSKEVLIIPCGYGGTGFIDDRWNKGNDLYNDAVDRVNFVLEKYPGSQIKVILWHQGEQDAIHENNNYQNSLDTFINDIRLDLYSDSVPFLLGGMVPYWFGDNLNRLSFQNIISETPGRIHNTGYADPNTPFLIVKEDNHYDEIHYDANGQRELGKRYYQQYIDVISLEK
;
A
#
# COMPACT_ATOMS: atom_id res chain seq x y z
N MET A 1 -8.91 22.08 -2.11
CA MET A 1 -9.89 20.98 -2.15
C MET A 1 -9.28 19.82 -2.90
N VAL A 2 -9.18 18.66 -2.26
CA VAL A 2 -8.67 17.43 -2.84
C VAL A 2 -9.70 16.89 -3.85
N ILE A 3 -9.26 16.39 -5.02
CA ILE A 3 -10.17 15.92 -6.08
C ILE A 3 -10.81 14.62 -5.60
N GLY A 4 -12.13 14.55 -5.69
CA GLY A 4 -12.90 13.42 -5.20
C GLY A 4 -12.98 13.34 -3.67
N TYR A 5 -12.49 14.35 -2.93
CA TYR A 5 -12.54 14.39 -1.47
C TYR A 5 -13.95 14.43 -0.93
N ASP A 6 -14.18 13.57 0.04
CA ASP A 6 -15.42 13.47 0.78
C ASP A 6 -15.13 13.75 2.27
N PRO A 7 -15.66 14.85 2.84
CA PRO A 7 -15.40 15.21 4.23
C PRO A 7 -15.96 14.19 5.23
N VAL A 8 -16.87 13.31 4.82
CA VAL A 8 -17.37 12.22 5.67
C VAL A 8 -16.35 11.08 5.71
N PHE A 9 -15.78 10.72 4.56
CA PHE A 9 -14.89 9.55 4.46
C PHE A 9 -13.40 9.86 4.61
N ASP A 10 -12.96 11.08 4.35
CA ASP A 10 -11.54 11.45 4.25
C ASP A 10 -11.11 12.50 5.29
N ALA A 11 -12.02 12.94 6.16
CA ALA A 11 -11.65 13.81 7.27
C ALA A 11 -10.61 13.13 8.20
N PRO A 12 -9.59 13.84 8.68
CA PRO A 12 -8.64 13.28 9.64
C PRO A 12 -9.34 12.72 10.90
N ASP A 13 -8.84 11.62 11.45
CA ASP A 13 -9.25 11.09 12.76
C ASP A 13 -8.11 11.35 13.76
N SER A 14 -8.45 11.83 14.96
CA SER A 14 -7.47 12.21 15.99
C SER A 14 -6.59 11.06 16.50
N ARG A 15 -6.89 9.81 16.13
CA ARG A 15 -6.11 8.61 16.49
C ARG A 15 -5.22 8.09 15.36
N ILE A 16 -5.30 8.70 14.16
CA ILE A 16 -4.50 8.29 13.00
C ILE A 16 -3.48 9.37 12.69
N TYR A 17 -2.22 8.97 12.77
CA TYR A 17 -1.07 9.80 12.49
C TYR A 17 -0.31 9.26 11.27
N GLN A 18 0.57 10.08 10.72
CA GLN A 18 1.53 9.68 9.72
C GLN A 18 2.94 10.20 10.06
N LEU A 19 3.97 9.47 9.64
CA LEU A 19 5.33 9.95 9.67
C LEU A 19 5.54 10.90 8.48
N GLY A 20 5.66 12.20 8.76
CA GLY A 20 5.86 13.23 7.74
C GLY A 20 7.16 13.01 6.95
N ARG A 21 7.17 13.49 5.70
CA ARG A 21 8.31 13.33 4.77
C ARG A 21 8.85 14.65 4.26
N HIS A 22 7.99 15.64 4.08
CA HIS A 22 8.33 16.84 3.33
C HIS A 22 8.81 17.98 4.21
N PHE A 23 9.89 18.64 3.79
CA PHE A 23 10.47 19.83 4.41
C PHE A 23 10.71 19.65 5.92
N THR A 24 10.27 20.60 6.73
CA THR A 24 10.43 20.61 8.18
C THR A 24 9.64 19.51 8.89
N ARG A 25 8.72 18.83 8.20
CA ARG A 25 7.91 17.74 8.76
C ARG A 25 8.56 16.37 8.61
N ASN A 26 9.71 16.25 7.93
CA ASN A 26 10.36 14.96 7.78
C ASN A 26 10.66 14.31 9.14
N LEU A 27 10.27 13.04 9.29
CA LEU A 27 10.40 12.24 10.53
C LEU A 27 9.63 12.79 11.74
N GLN A 28 8.71 13.73 11.53
CA GLN A 28 7.76 14.18 12.55
C GLN A 28 6.47 13.38 12.48
N VAL A 29 5.96 12.96 13.64
CA VAL A 29 4.62 12.38 13.73
C VAL A 29 3.62 13.53 13.67
N ILE A 30 2.78 13.51 12.65
CA ILE A 30 1.75 14.51 12.38
C ILE A 30 0.40 13.82 12.18
N LEU A 31 -0.71 14.56 12.27
CA LEU A 31 -2.02 14.01 11.97
C LEU A 31 -2.06 13.46 10.53
N ALA A 32 -2.69 12.30 10.32
CA ALA A 32 -2.86 11.74 8.99
C ALA A 32 -3.97 12.47 8.24
N GLU A 33 -3.61 13.13 7.14
CA GLU A 33 -4.54 13.87 6.28
C GLU A 33 -4.23 13.54 4.82
N GLU A 34 -5.24 13.51 3.96
CA GLU A 34 -5.05 13.32 2.52
C GLU A 34 -4.55 14.62 1.84
N PRO A 35 -3.62 14.51 0.88
CA PRO A 35 -2.86 13.31 0.51
C PRO A 35 -1.83 12.92 1.58
N LEU A 36 -1.65 11.62 1.84
CA LEU A 36 -0.58 11.12 2.72
C LEU A 36 0.82 11.49 2.17
N ASP A 37 1.78 11.67 3.08
CA ASP A 37 3.15 12.18 2.85
C ASP A 37 4.09 11.16 2.16
N HIS A 38 3.63 10.52 1.09
CA HIS A 38 4.41 9.67 0.18
C HIS A 38 5.58 10.44 -0.46
N HIS A 39 6.56 9.74 -1.06
CA HIS A 39 7.65 10.39 -1.80
C HIS A 39 7.10 11.27 -2.91
N THR A 40 6.24 10.70 -3.75
CA THR A 40 5.52 11.41 -4.79
C THR A 40 4.14 11.80 -4.28
N ILE A 41 4.09 12.83 -3.46
CA ILE A 41 2.82 13.42 -3.04
C ILE A 41 2.17 14.12 -4.23
N GLN A 42 0.97 13.70 -4.61
CA GLN A 42 0.17 14.42 -5.59
C GLN A 42 -0.85 15.29 -4.88
N SER A 43 -0.74 16.60 -5.06
CA SER A 43 -1.71 17.55 -4.53
C SER A 43 -3.11 17.14 -5.01
N LYS A 44 -4.07 17.17 -4.08
CA LYS A 44 -5.47 16.88 -4.37
C LYS A 44 -5.76 15.44 -4.80
N LYS A 45 -5.00 14.45 -4.33
CA LYS A 45 -5.31 13.02 -4.51
C LYS A 45 -5.60 12.34 -3.18
N ILE A 46 -6.20 11.15 -3.25
CA ILE A 46 -6.56 10.28 -2.12
C ILE A 46 -5.87 8.94 -2.33
N GLY A 47 -5.39 8.33 -1.25
CA GLY A 47 -4.88 6.97 -1.25
C GLY A 47 -5.72 6.00 -0.41
N LEU A 48 -5.43 4.71 -0.55
CA LEU A 48 -6.08 3.65 0.24
C LEU A 48 -5.69 3.68 1.73
N GLY A 49 -4.54 4.24 2.07
CA GLY A 49 -3.91 4.10 3.39
C GLY A 49 -4.72 4.69 4.54
N LEU A 50 -5.29 5.89 4.39
CA LEU A 50 -6.12 6.50 5.43
C LEU A 50 -7.42 5.73 5.61
N THR A 51 -8.02 5.25 4.52
CA THR A 51 -9.24 4.43 4.58
C THR A 51 -8.96 3.12 5.33
N PHE A 52 -7.87 2.42 5.01
CA PHE A 52 -7.45 1.22 5.75
C PHE A 52 -7.31 1.50 7.25
N ALA A 53 -6.60 2.57 7.62
CA ALA A 53 -6.37 2.92 9.02
C ALA A 53 -7.68 3.24 9.76
N LYS A 54 -8.64 3.87 9.08
CA LYS A 54 -9.98 4.13 9.63
C LYS A 54 -10.77 2.87 9.87
N GLU A 55 -10.73 1.89 8.96
CA GLU A 55 -11.36 0.60 9.19
C GLU A 55 -10.69 -0.12 10.38
N TYR A 56 -9.36 -0.10 10.45
CA TYR A 56 -8.61 -0.70 11.56
C TYR A 56 -9.02 -0.18 12.95
N ILE A 57 -9.13 1.14 13.12
CA ILE A 57 -9.46 1.73 14.44
C ILE A 57 -10.95 1.58 14.83
N LYS A 58 -11.84 1.19 13.91
CA LYS A 58 -13.23 0.85 14.27
C LYS A 58 -13.27 -0.41 15.12
N ASP A 59 -12.47 -1.42 14.75
CA ASP A 59 -12.39 -2.69 15.49
C ASP A 59 -11.35 -2.65 16.61
N ASN A 60 -10.46 -1.64 16.60
CA ASN A 60 -9.38 -1.46 17.57
C ASN A 60 -9.47 -0.10 18.27
N SER A 61 -10.62 0.19 18.87
CA SER A 61 -11.00 1.53 19.36
C SER A 61 -10.04 2.17 20.38
N SER A 62 -9.27 1.37 21.11
CA SER A 62 -8.27 1.82 22.10
C SER A 62 -6.86 2.04 21.54
N LYS A 63 -6.66 1.83 20.24
CA LYS A 63 -5.34 1.93 19.58
C LYS A 63 -5.22 3.24 18.80
N GLU A 64 -4.01 3.77 18.80
CA GLU A 64 -3.56 4.79 17.86
C GLU A 64 -2.81 4.11 16.71
N VAL A 65 -2.90 4.69 15.52
CA VAL A 65 -2.25 4.18 14.30
C VAL A 65 -1.26 5.21 13.79
N LEU A 66 -0.07 4.75 13.45
CA LEU A 66 0.92 5.54 12.71
C LEU A 66 1.13 4.93 11.33
N ILE A 67 0.78 5.68 10.30
CA ILE A 67 1.05 5.33 8.90
C ILE A 67 2.47 5.80 8.55
N ILE A 68 3.23 4.99 7.82
CA ILE A 68 4.56 5.36 7.32
C ILE A 68 4.50 5.37 5.78
N PRO A 69 4.21 6.52 5.15
CA PRO A 69 4.06 6.59 3.70
C PRO A 69 5.40 6.45 2.98
N CYS A 70 5.55 5.39 2.18
CA CYS A 70 6.77 5.12 1.41
C CYS A 70 6.55 4.99 -0.10
N GLY A 71 5.31 4.97 -0.60
CA GLY A 71 5.02 4.92 -2.04
C GLY A 71 5.70 6.01 -2.88
N TYR A 72 6.08 5.63 -4.10
CA TYR A 72 6.67 6.50 -5.13
C TYR A 72 6.09 6.10 -6.51
N GLY A 73 5.52 7.05 -7.24
CA GLY A 73 4.89 6.81 -8.54
C GLY A 73 5.89 6.54 -9.67
N GLY A 74 5.57 5.58 -10.54
CA GLY A 74 6.39 5.21 -11.70
C GLY A 74 7.67 4.46 -11.33
N THR A 75 7.61 3.59 -10.30
CA THR A 75 8.75 2.80 -9.84
C THR A 75 8.40 1.33 -9.74
N GLY A 76 9.42 0.48 -9.78
CA GLY A 76 9.28 -0.97 -9.69
C GLY A 76 10.57 -1.67 -9.31
N PHE A 77 10.64 -2.97 -9.61
CA PHE A 77 11.87 -3.73 -9.42
C PHE A 77 12.82 -3.55 -10.61
N ILE A 78 12.28 -3.35 -11.80
CA ILE A 78 13.02 -3.18 -13.06
C ILE A 78 13.89 -1.93 -13.14
N ASP A 79 13.59 -0.89 -12.34
CA ASP A 79 14.36 0.36 -12.29
C ASP A 79 15.26 0.47 -11.05
N ASP A 80 15.54 -0.66 -10.39
CA ASP A 80 16.46 -0.79 -9.26
C ASP A 80 16.15 0.20 -8.11
N ARG A 81 14.87 0.32 -7.76
CA ARG A 81 14.40 1.19 -6.65
C ARG A 81 13.96 0.42 -5.42
N TRP A 82 13.33 -0.73 -5.62
CA TRP A 82 12.68 -1.50 -4.56
C TRP A 82 13.39 -2.80 -4.18
N ASN A 83 14.47 -3.20 -4.86
CA ASN A 83 15.25 -4.36 -4.44
C ASN A 83 16.08 -4.02 -3.19
N LYS A 84 16.47 -5.02 -2.41
CA LYS A 84 17.28 -4.82 -1.20
C LYS A 84 18.55 -4.03 -1.51
N GLY A 85 18.80 -3.00 -0.70
CA GLY A 85 19.94 -2.08 -0.88
C GLY A 85 19.68 -0.92 -1.84
N ASN A 86 18.56 -0.90 -2.56
CA ASN A 86 18.15 0.26 -3.37
C ASN A 86 17.58 1.38 -2.49
N ASP A 87 17.46 2.57 -3.07
CA ASP A 87 17.14 3.79 -2.33
C ASP A 87 15.75 3.77 -1.67
N LEU A 88 14.69 3.37 -2.40
CA LEU A 88 13.33 3.34 -1.84
C LEU A 88 13.13 2.19 -0.85
N TYR A 89 13.79 1.06 -1.09
CA TYR A 89 13.87 -0.03 -0.12
C TYR A 89 14.49 0.44 1.20
N ASN A 90 15.70 1.02 1.15
CA ASN A 90 16.42 1.47 2.33
C ASN A 90 15.65 2.58 3.06
N ASP A 91 15.07 3.55 2.33
CA ASP A 91 14.23 4.59 2.95
C ASP A 91 13.04 3.99 3.70
N ALA A 92 12.36 2.99 3.14
CA ALA A 92 11.24 2.34 3.81
C ALA A 92 11.68 1.65 5.11
N VAL A 93 12.78 0.90 5.08
CA VAL A 93 13.35 0.22 6.25
C VAL A 93 13.79 1.24 7.31
N ASP A 94 14.55 2.27 6.92
CA ASP A 94 15.07 3.29 7.83
C ASP A 94 13.95 4.07 8.52
N ARG A 95 12.86 4.38 7.81
CA ARG A 95 11.72 5.09 8.38
C ARG A 95 10.96 4.25 9.40
N VAL A 96 10.79 2.96 9.14
CA VAL A 96 10.17 2.03 10.10
C VAL A 96 11.07 1.89 11.32
N ASN A 97 12.37 1.63 11.14
CA ASN A 97 13.32 1.50 12.23
C ASN A 97 13.40 2.77 13.09
N PHE A 98 13.42 3.95 12.47
CA PHE A 98 13.35 5.23 13.17
C PHE A 98 12.12 5.33 14.10
N VAL A 99 10.95 4.88 13.63
CA VAL A 99 9.73 4.88 14.45
C VAL A 99 9.83 3.90 15.60
N LEU A 100 10.30 2.68 15.36
CA LEU A 100 10.44 1.64 16.38
C LEU A 100 11.44 2.05 17.48
N GLU A 101 12.53 2.72 17.11
CA GLU A 101 13.53 3.26 18.04
C GLU A 101 12.99 4.45 18.84
N LYS A 102 12.32 5.39 18.17
CA LYS A 102 11.83 6.63 18.80
C LYS A 102 10.60 6.42 19.68
N TYR A 103 9.77 5.44 19.36
CA TYR A 103 8.54 5.14 20.08
C TYR A 103 8.53 3.68 20.57
N PRO A 104 9.30 3.36 21.64
CA PRO A 104 9.37 2.03 22.20
C PRO A 104 7.99 1.45 22.53
N GLY A 105 7.75 0.19 22.16
CA GLY A 105 6.47 -0.48 22.33
C GLY A 105 5.54 -0.39 21.11
N SER A 106 5.91 0.39 20.09
CA SER A 106 5.27 0.34 18.78
C SER A 106 5.43 -1.04 18.13
N GLN A 107 4.44 -1.46 17.34
CA GLN A 107 4.44 -2.76 16.65
C GLN A 107 4.05 -2.56 15.19
N ILE A 108 4.80 -3.16 14.27
CA ILE A 108 4.41 -3.24 12.86
C ILE A 108 3.20 -4.17 12.77
N LYS A 109 2.05 -3.64 12.32
CA LYS A 109 0.82 -4.43 12.21
C LYS A 109 0.63 -5.06 10.84
N VAL A 110 1.05 -4.35 9.80
CA VAL A 110 0.82 -4.74 8.42
C VAL A 110 1.73 -3.92 7.50
N ILE A 111 2.14 -4.51 6.39
CA ILE A 111 2.74 -3.80 5.25
C ILE A 111 1.70 -3.78 4.12
N LEU A 112 1.35 -2.58 3.65
CA LEU A 112 0.44 -2.40 2.51
C LEU A 112 1.28 -2.11 1.27
N TRP A 113 1.23 -3.00 0.30
CA TRP A 113 1.98 -2.92 -0.94
C TRP A 113 1.05 -2.78 -2.14
N HIS A 114 1.29 -1.78 -2.98
CA HIS A 114 0.54 -1.54 -4.21
C HIS A 114 1.50 -1.09 -5.29
N GLN A 115 1.89 -2.02 -6.14
CA GLN A 115 2.87 -1.82 -7.20
C GLN A 115 2.73 -2.98 -8.20
N GLY A 116 3.02 -2.70 -9.46
CA GLY A 116 3.25 -3.69 -10.51
C GLY A 116 3.22 -3.08 -11.89
N GLU A 117 2.62 -1.90 -12.00
CA GLU A 117 2.39 -1.18 -13.25
C GLU A 117 3.70 -0.88 -13.99
N GLN A 118 4.73 -0.41 -13.28
CA GLN A 118 6.01 -0.07 -13.89
C GLN A 118 6.70 -1.31 -14.47
N ASP A 119 6.72 -2.41 -13.72
CA ASP A 119 7.30 -3.67 -14.17
C ASP A 119 6.50 -4.27 -15.33
N ALA A 120 5.17 -4.14 -15.31
CA ALA A 120 4.30 -4.58 -16.41
C ALA A 120 4.49 -3.73 -17.67
N ILE A 121 4.65 -2.41 -17.56
CA ILE A 121 4.94 -1.51 -18.69
C ILE A 121 6.25 -1.89 -19.38
N HIS A 122 7.25 -2.32 -18.60
CA HIS A 122 8.58 -2.64 -19.09
C HIS A 122 8.86 -4.14 -19.24
N GLU A 123 7.82 -4.98 -19.14
CA GLU A 123 7.91 -6.44 -19.36
C GLU A 123 9.01 -7.11 -18.51
N ASN A 124 9.09 -6.78 -17.22
CA ASN A 124 10.04 -7.40 -16.30
C ASN A 124 9.79 -8.91 -16.13
N ASN A 125 10.51 -9.73 -16.89
CA ASN A 125 10.41 -11.18 -16.84
C ASN A 125 10.80 -11.81 -15.47
N ASN A 126 11.44 -11.06 -14.57
CA ASN A 126 11.82 -11.52 -13.24
C ASN A 126 10.87 -11.06 -12.13
N TYR A 127 9.74 -10.43 -12.48
CA TYR A 127 8.86 -9.74 -11.53
C TYR A 127 8.40 -10.61 -10.35
N GLN A 128 7.96 -11.85 -10.59
CA GLN A 128 7.55 -12.75 -9.51
C GLN A 128 8.68 -12.97 -8.49
N ASN A 129 9.88 -13.30 -8.97
CA ASN A 129 11.02 -13.56 -8.10
C ASN A 129 11.47 -12.29 -7.36
N SER A 130 11.44 -11.13 -8.02
CA SER A 130 11.73 -9.83 -7.38
C SER A 130 10.72 -9.50 -6.28
N LEU A 131 9.42 -9.67 -6.55
CA LEU A 131 8.36 -9.45 -5.56
C LEU A 131 8.49 -10.39 -4.37
N ASP A 132 8.68 -11.69 -4.64
CA ASP A 132 8.79 -12.71 -3.60
C ASP A 132 10.06 -12.49 -2.74
N THR A 133 11.17 -12.08 -3.37
CA THR A 133 12.42 -11.72 -2.66
C THR A 133 12.22 -10.47 -1.82
N PHE A 134 11.61 -9.41 -2.36
CA PHE A 134 11.32 -8.18 -1.64
C PHE A 134 10.51 -8.42 -0.37
N ILE A 135 9.45 -9.22 -0.45
CA ILE A 135 8.58 -9.53 0.71
C ILE A 135 9.40 -10.21 1.81
N ASN A 136 10.24 -11.18 1.47
CA ASN A 136 11.08 -11.87 2.45
C ASN A 136 12.15 -10.95 3.03
N ASP A 137 12.83 -10.17 2.19
CA ASP A 137 13.90 -9.28 2.60
C ASP A 137 13.39 -8.18 3.52
N ILE A 138 12.28 -7.51 3.18
CA ILE A 138 11.74 -6.41 4.00
C ILE A 138 11.23 -6.91 5.36
N ARG A 139 10.66 -8.11 5.42
CA ARG A 139 10.26 -8.73 6.69
C ARG A 139 11.46 -9.02 7.57
N LEU A 140 12.52 -9.58 6.99
CA LEU A 140 13.76 -9.91 7.68
C LEU A 140 14.46 -8.67 8.23
N ASP A 141 14.62 -7.63 7.40
CA ASP A 141 15.32 -6.40 7.80
C ASP A 141 14.53 -5.56 8.82
N LEU A 142 13.22 -5.79 8.92
CA LEU A 142 12.35 -5.22 9.95
C LEU A 142 12.17 -6.13 11.17
N TYR A 143 12.89 -7.26 11.25
CA TYR A 143 12.77 -8.27 12.30
C TYR A 143 11.32 -8.69 12.57
N SER A 144 10.54 -8.81 11.49
CA SER A 144 9.09 -8.97 11.50
C SER A 144 8.65 -10.06 10.52
N ASP A 145 9.27 -11.24 10.63
CA ASP A 145 9.17 -12.37 9.70
C ASP A 145 7.74 -12.77 9.34
N SER A 146 6.79 -12.65 10.28
CA SER A 146 5.40 -13.06 10.10
C SER A 146 4.43 -11.91 9.86
N VAL A 147 4.89 -10.65 9.78
CA VAL A 147 3.97 -9.50 9.68
C VAL A 147 3.11 -9.62 8.41
N PRO A 148 1.78 -9.43 8.51
CA PRO A 148 0.90 -9.44 7.35
C PRO A 148 1.40 -8.51 6.25
N PHE A 149 1.52 -9.04 5.03
CA PHE A 149 1.91 -8.27 3.85
C PHE A 149 0.79 -8.35 2.82
N LEU A 150 0.14 -7.23 2.57
CA LEU A 150 -1.07 -7.18 1.76
C LEU A 150 -0.77 -6.52 0.42
N LEU A 151 -1.16 -7.18 -0.65
CA LEU A 151 -1.05 -6.72 -2.02
C LEU A 151 -2.42 -6.26 -2.52
N GLY A 152 -2.46 -5.42 -3.55
CA GLY A 152 -3.70 -4.99 -4.19
C GLY A 152 -3.58 -5.07 -5.69
N GLY A 153 -4.69 -5.38 -6.35
CA GLY A 153 -4.72 -5.46 -7.81
C GLY A 153 -4.69 -4.07 -8.47
N MET A 154 -4.03 -4.01 -9.61
CA MET A 154 -4.00 -2.85 -10.51
C MET A 154 -5.41 -2.57 -11.04
N VAL A 155 -5.62 -1.41 -11.67
CA VAL A 155 -6.93 -1.05 -12.23
C VAL A 155 -7.41 -2.10 -13.25
N PRO A 156 -8.60 -2.72 -13.07
CA PRO A 156 -9.10 -3.78 -13.96
C PRO A 156 -9.19 -3.40 -15.42
N TYR A 157 -9.61 -2.17 -15.70
CA TYR A 157 -9.64 -1.64 -17.06
C TYR A 157 -8.24 -1.69 -17.71
N TRP A 158 -7.21 -1.28 -16.97
CA TRP A 158 -5.85 -1.16 -17.49
C TRP A 158 -5.17 -2.50 -17.72
N PHE A 159 -5.25 -3.41 -16.74
CA PHE A 159 -4.63 -4.72 -16.88
C PHE A 159 -5.42 -5.64 -17.81
N GLY A 160 -6.75 -5.47 -17.89
CA GLY A 160 -7.62 -6.28 -18.74
C GLY A 160 -7.46 -6.01 -20.24
N ASP A 161 -6.96 -4.83 -20.62
CA ASP A 161 -6.75 -4.44 -22.01
C ASP A 161 -5.48 -5.06 -22.65
N ASN A 162 -4.61 -5.69 -21.85
CA ASN A 162 -3.33 -6.20 -22.34
C ASN A 162 -2.91 -7.50 -21.64
N LEU A 163 -2.63 -8.55 -22.42
CA LEU A 163 -2.25 -9.88 -21.89
C LEU A 163 -0.96 -9.87 -21.05
N ASN A 164 -0.01 -8.99 -21.35
CA ASN A 164 1.18 -8.83 -20.52
C ASN A 164 0.79 -8.20 -19.18
N ARG A 165 0.00 -7.12 -19.14
CA ARG A 165 -0.44 -6.54 -17.85
C ARG A 165 -1.26 -7.52 -17.02
N LEU A 166 -2.10 -8.33 -17.66
CA LEU A 166 -2.83 -9.42 -17.01
C LEU A 166 -1.90 -10.47 -16.41
N SER A 167 -0.77 -10.81 -17.05
CA SER A 167 0.17 -11.78 -16.48
C SER A 167 0.82 -11.28 -15.18
N PHE A 168 1.16 -9.99 -15.11
CA PHE A 168 1.65 -9.35 -13.89
C PHE A 168 0.58 -9.29 -12.80
N GLN A 169 -0.66 -8.96 -13.17
CA GLN A 169 -1.79 -9.02 -12.26
C GLN A 169 -1.98 -10.42 -11.66
N ASN A 170 -1.84 -11.47 -12.48
CA ASN A 170 -1.94 -12.85 -11.99
C ASN A 170 -0.84 -13.15 -10.98
N ILE A 171 0.42 -12.78 -11.27
CA ILE A 171 1.55 -12.92 -10.32
C ILE A 171 1.22 -12.28 -8.97
N ILE A 172 0.72 -11.04 -8.97
CA ILE A 172 0.33 -10.31 -7.75
C ILE A 172 -0.75 -11.08 -7.00
N SER A 173 -1.81 -11.50 -7.70
CA SER A 173 -2.98 -12.16 -7.10
C SER A 173 -2.67 -13.55 -6.54
N GLU A 174 -1.68 -14.24 -7.10
CA GLU A 174 -1.26 -15.58 -6.70
C GLU A 174 -0.23 -15.56 -5.55
N THR A 175 0.24 -14.38 -5.13
CA THR A 175 1.23 -14.23 -4.04
C THR A 175 0.83 -14.96 -2.75
N PRO A 176 -0.44 -14.94 -2.29
CA PRO A 176 -0.89 -15.74 -1.15
C PRO A 176 -0.66 -17.26 -1.28
N GLY A 177 -0.59 -17.79 -2.49
CA GLY A 177 -0.24 -19.19 -2.75
C GLY A 177 1.27 -19.50 -2.69
N ARG A 178 2.12 -18.47 -2.71
CA ARG A 178 3.59 -18.59 -2.73
C ARG A 178 4.24 -18.16 -1.41
N ILE A 179 3.69 -17.15 -0.73
CA ILE A 179 4.24 -16.58 0.50
C ILE A 179 3.18 -16.53 1.60
N HIS A 180 3.52 -17.13 2.74
CA HIS A 180 2.68 -17.14 3.93
C HIS A 180 2.42 -15.73 4.48
N ASN A 181 1.33 -15.58 5.21
CA ASN A 181 0.88 -14.33 5.82
C ASN A 181 0.76 -13.18 4.81
N THR A 182 0.39 -13.50 3.58
CA THR A 182 0.07 -12.50 2.57
C THR A 182 -1.39 -12.57 2.18
N GLY A 183 -1.95 -11.42 1.81
CA GLY A 183 -3.33 -11.29 1.38
C GLY A 183 -3.41 -10.44 0.10
N TYR A 184 -4.49 -10.59 -0.65
CA TYR A 184 -4.67 -9.92 -1.94
C TYR A 184 -6.02 -9.19 -1.99
N ALA A 185 -5.97 -7.86 -2.01
CA ALA A 185 -7.13 -7.01 -2.19
C ALA A 185 -7.54 -7.02 -3.67
N ASP A 186 -8.42 -7.96 -4.01
CA ASP A 186 -8.93 -8.17 -5.36
C ASP A 186 -9.82 -7.00 -5.81
N PRO A 187 -9.52 -6.33 -6.93
CA PRO A 187 -10.37 -5.27 -7.46
C PRO A 187 -11.64 -5.78 -8.15
N ASN A 188 -11.77 -7.09 -8.37
CA ASN A 188 -12.94 -7.69 -9.00
C ASN A 188 -13.98 -8.23 -7.99
N THR A 189 -13.57 -8.48 -6.74
CA THR A 189 -14.38 -9.18 -5.73
C THR A 189 -14.49 -8.33 -4.45
N PRO A 190 -15.69 -8.16 -3.85
CA PRO A 190 -16.98 -8.80 -4.17
C PRO A 190 -17.70 -8.21 -5.38
N PHE A 191 -17.21 -7.11 -5.92
CA PHE A 191 -17.67 -6.50 -7.17
C PHE A 191 -16.52 -5.78 -7.85
N LEU A 192 -16.66 -5.54 -9.15
CA LEU A 192 -15.68 -4.81 -9.94
C LEU A 192 -15.58 -3.35 -9.48
N ILE A 193 -14.38 -2.91 -9.08
CA ILE A 193 -14.09 -1.49 -8.88
C ILE A 193 -14.06 -0.83 -10.25
N VAL A 194 -15.02 0.07 -10.48
CA VAL A 194 -15.18 0.84 -11.70
C VAL A 194 -14.96 2.32 -11.42
N LYS A 195 -14.51 3.04 -12.46
CA LYS A 195 -14.38 4.49 -12.47
C LYS A 195 -15.44 5.10 -13.38
N GLU A 196 -15.74 6.38 -13.16
CA GLU A 196 -16.66 7.12 -14.03
C GLU A 196 -16.15 7.24 -15.47
N ASP A 197 -14.85 7.51 -15.63
CA ASP A 197 -14.17 7.56 -16.92
C ASP A 197 -12.79 6.89 -16.79
N ASN A 198 -12.65 5.73 -17.43
CA ASN A 198 -11.39 5.01 -17.45
C ASN A 198 -10.36 5.68 -18.38
N HIS A 199 -10.76 6.40 -19.43
CA HIS A 199 -9.84 6.96 -20.41
C HIS A 199 -9.14 8.25 -19.95
N TYR A 200 -9.70 8.95 -18.96
CA TYR A 200 -9.07 10.14 -18.39
C TYR A 200 -7.78 9.81 -17.61
N ASP A 201 -7.70 8.62 -17.01
CA ASP A 201 -6.54 8.13 -16.26
C ASP A 201 -6.61 6.60 -16.22
N GLU A 202 -6.08 5.92 -17.22
CA GLU A 202 -6.33 4.47 -17.34
C GLU A 202 -5.70 3.68 -16.20
N ILE A 203 -4.58 4.14 -15.66
CA ILE A 203 -3.73 3.37 -14.77
C ILE A 203 -4.02 3.57 -13.27
N HIS A 204 -4.55 4.73 -12.85
CA HIS A 204 -4.80 4.99 -11.43
C HIS A 204 -6.28 4.88 -11.06
N TYR A 205 -6.57 4.34 -9.87
CA TYR A 205 -7.90 4.42 -9.27
C TYR A 205 -8.32 5.89 -9.02
N ASP A 206 -9.62 6.15 -9.15
CA ASP A 206 -10.20 7.39 -8.64
C ASP A 206 -10.39 7.34 -7.11
N ALA A 207 -10.89 8.42 -6.52
CA ALA A 207 -11.09 8.51 -5.07
C ALA A 207 -12.02 7.42 -4.52
N ASN A 208 -13.08 7.05 -5.26
CA ASN A 208 -14.01 6.02 -4.83
C ASN A 208 -13.34 4.64 -4.86
N GLY A 209 -12.58 4.35 -5.92
CA GLY A 209 -11.79 3.14 -6.04
C GLY A 209 -10.73 3.02 -4.95
N GLN A 210 -10.04 4.11 -4.60
CA GLN A 210 -9.04 4.12 -3.51
C GLN A 210 -9.67 3.81 -2.15
N ARG A 211 -10.85 4.36 -1.85
CA ARG A 211 -11.58 4.03 -0.61
C ARG A 211 -12.04 2.59 -0.58
N GLU A 212 -12.63 2.11 -1.66
CA GLU A 212 -13.07 0.72 -1.75
C GLU A 212 -11.89 -0.24 -1.61
N LEU A 213 -10.78 0.05 -2.29
CA LEU A 213 -9.55 -0.72 -2.18
C LEU A 213 -9.02 -0.71 -0.74
N GLY A 214 -9.00 0.44 -0.05
CA GLY A 214 -8.60 0.52 1.37
C GLY A 214 -9.43 -0.38 2.29
N LYS A 215 -10.74 -0.51 2.05
CA LYS A 215 -11.60 -1.45 2.77
C LYS A 215 -11.26 -2.90 2.46
N ARG A 216 -10.96 -3.22 1.19
CA ARG A 216 -10.56 -4.59 0.78
C ARG A 216 -9.20 -4.98 1.36
N TYR A 217 -8.23 -4.07 1.42
CA TYR A 217 -6.99 -4.29 2.16
C TYR A 217 -7.29 -4.59 3.63
N TYR A 218 -8.21 -3.88 4.26
CA TYR A 218 -8.57 -4.17 5.66
C TYR A 218 -9.24 -5.53 5.82
N GLN A 219 -10.13 -5.92 4.91
CA GLN A 219 -10.71 -7.26 4.93
C GLN A 219 -9.62 -8.34 4.81
N GLN A 220 -8.65 -8.16 3.91
CA GLN A 220 -7.52 -9.08 3.78
C GLN A 220 -6.64 -9.12 5.02
N TYR A 221 -6.46 -7.98 5.71
CA TYR A 221 -5.79 -7.96 7.00
C TYR A 221 -6.50 -8.89 8.00
N ILE A 222 -7.83 -8.76 8.13
CA ILE A 222 -8.64 -9.61 9.02
C ILE A 222 -8.53 -11.09 8.65
N ASP A 223 -8.63 -11.41 7.35
CA ASP A 223 -8.55 -12.79 6.86
C ASP A 223 -7.19 -13.40 7.21
N VAL A 224 -6.09 -12.69 6.92
CA VAL A 224 -4.73 -13.16 7.20
C VAL A 224 -4.51 -13.41 8.70
N ILE A 225 -4.86 -12.46 9.57
CA ILE A 225 -4.62 -12.62 11.02
C ILE A 225 -5.58 -13.64 11.67
N SER A 226 -6.68 -13.99 11.01
CA SER A 226 -7.61 -15.02 11.50
C SER A 226 -7.07 -16.43 11.29
N LEU A 227 -6.22 -16.63 10.28
CA LEU A 227 -5.58 -17.91 9.96
C LEU A 227 -4.37 -18.22 10.86
N GLU A 228 -3.86 -17.21 11.59
CA GLU A 228 -2.76 -17.37 12.55
C GLU A 228 -3.22 -17.84 13.95
N LYS A 229 -4.53 -17.85 14.22
CA LYS A 229 -5.11 -18.29 15.49
C LYS A 229 -5.47 -19.77 15.47
#